data_AF-N9L8W8-F1
#
_entry.id   AF-N9L8W8-F1
#
_cell.length_a   1.000
_cell.length_b   1.000
_cell.length_c   1.000
_cell.angle_alpha   90.00
_cell.angle_beta   90.00
_cell.angle_gamma   90.00
#
_symmetry.space_group_name_H-M   'P 1'
#
loop_
_entity.id
_entity.type
_entity.pdbx_description
1 polymer ?
#
loop_
_entity_poly.entity_id
_entity_poly.type
_entity_poly.pdbx_seq_one_letter_code
_entity_poly.pdbx_strand_id
1 'polypeptide(L)'
;MEFQVKKAVILTLIFFLIGCHNSELKRLNNDLKNLEQKEQELAKEAEKAVENCDNAVQKFKDEEKQNKDNAQEFAKAAAEICQSSVDYKEKQLEVAEKILLVQVEIIAEESKGK
;
A
#
# COMPACT_ATOMS: atom_id res chain seq x y z
N MET A 1 19.06 -34.17 42.63
CA MET A 1 17.89 -34.08 41.73
C MET A 1 17.72 -32.70 41.07
N GLU A 2 18.72 -31.80 41.13
CA GLU A 2 18.57 -30.42 40.62
C GLU A 2 18.98 -30.22 39.15
N PHE A 3 19.67 -31.20 38.55
CA PHE A 3 20.27 -31.04 37.22
C PHE A 3 19.26 -31.24 36.06
N GLN A 4 18.17 -31.97 36.30
CA GLN A 4 17.12 -32.26 35.31
C GLN A 4 16.18 -31.05 35.11
N VAL A 5 15.85 -30.34 36.20
CA VAL A 5 14.92 -29.19 36.18
C VAL A 5 15.52 -28.00 35.41
N LYS A 6 16.82 -27.72 35.59
CA LYS A 6 17.50 -26.63 34.88
C LYS A 6 17.55 -26.84 33.36
N LYS A 7 17.71 -28.08 32.89
CA LYS A 7 17.70 -28.42 31.46
C LYS A 7 16.31 -28.27 30.83
N ALA A 8 15.27 -28.66 31.57
CA ALA A 8 13.89 -28.51 31.10
C ALA A 8 13.50 -27.04 30.93
N VAL A 9 13.84 -26.16 31.88
CA VAL A 9 13.54 -24.72 31.82
C VAL A 9 14.22 -24.02 30.64
N ILE A 10 15.47 -24.38 30.34
CA ILE A 10 16.22 -23.81 29.20
C ILE A 10 15.57 -24.23 27.86
N LEU A 11 15.14 -25.49 27.74
CA LEU A 11 14.48 -25.98 26.53
C LEU A 11 13.13 -25.26 26.29
N THR A 12 12.30 -25.07 27.31
CA THR A 12 11.02 -24.33 27.14
C THR A 12 11.22 -22.87 26.75
N LEU A 13 12.26 -22.21 27.27
CA LEU A 13 12.62 -20.83 26.90
C LEU A 13 13.05 -20.71 25.43
N ILE A 14 13.82 -21.67 24.93
CA ILE A 14 14.25 -21.70 23.52
C ILE A 14 13.04 -21.93 22.58
N PHE A 15 12.11 -22.83 22.93
CA PHE A 15 10.89 -23.02 22.15
C PHE A 15 9.96 -21.79 22.18
N PHE A 16 9.91 -21.04 23.28
CA PHE A 16 9.13 -19.80 23.36
C PHE A 16 9.71 -18.68 22.48
N LEU A 17 11.05 -18.55 22.41
CA LEU A 17 11.73 -17.55 21.59
C LEU A 17 11.60 -17.86 20.09
N ILE A 18 11.77 -19.12 19.69
CA ILE A 18 11.64 -19.53 18.28
C ILE A 18 10.17 -19.48 17.82
N GLY A 19 9.22 -19.79 18.71
CA GLY A 19 7.78 -19.72 18.41
C GLY A 19 7.25 -18.30 18.19
N CYS A 20 7.75 -17.30 18.92
CA CYS A 20 7.42 -15.89 18.69
C CYS A 20 7.96 -15.39 17.35
N HIS A 21 9.22 -15.69 17.04
CA HIS A 21 9.89 -15.26 15.82
C HIS A 21 9.15 -15.72 14.55
N ASN A 22 8.76 -17.00 14.49
CA ASN A 22 8.06 -17.57 13.34
C ASN A 22 6.62 -17.05 13.18
N SER A 23 5.98 -16.68 14.29
CA SER A 23 4.64 -16.06 14.28
C SER A 23 4.68 -14.63 13.76
N GLU A 24 5.68 -13.85 14.15
CA GLU A 24 5.85 -12.45 13.74
C GLU A 24 6.18 -12.36 12.24
N LEU A 25 7.13 -13.16 11.75
CA LEU A 25 7.45 -13.22 10.31
C LEU A 25 6.24 -13.60 9.46
N LYS A 26 5.41 -14.53 9.93
CA LYS A 26 4.19 -14.92 9.21
C LYS A 26 3.17 -13.77 9.16
N ARG A 27 3.05 -12.99 10.24
CA ARG A 27 2.19 -11.79 10.26
C ARG A 27 2.70 -10.75 9.26
N LEU A 28 3.98 -10.40 9.33
CA LEU A 28 4.60 -9.41 8.45
C LEU A 28 4.49 -9.79 6.97
N ASN A 29 4.72 -11.05 6.61
CA ASN A 29 4.56 -11.52 5.23
C ASN A 29 3.10 -11.46 4.74
N ASN A 30 2.12 -11.73 5.62
CA ASN A 30 0.71 -11.56 5.28
C ASN A 30 0.36 -10.08 5.08
N ASP A 31 0.85 -9.20 5.94
CA ASP A 31 0.65 -7.75 5.83
C ASP A 31 1.26 -7.21 4.53
N LEU A 32 2.47 -7.66 4.18
CA LEU A 32 3.12 -7.34 2.91
C LEU A 32 2.23 -7.75 1.72
N LYS A 33 1.74 -8.99 1.69
CA LYS A 33 0.89 -9.49 0.61
C LYS A 33 -0.41 -8.68 0.47
N ASN A 34 -1.03 -8.31 1.59
CA ASN A 34 -2.25 -7.50 1.58
C ASN A 34 -1.98 -6.08 1.05
N LEU A 35 -0.84 -5.49 1.44
CA LEU A 35 -0.43 -4.18 0.93
C LEU A 35 -0.11 -4.23 -0.57
N GLU A 36 0.57 -5.26 -1.05
CA GLU A 36 0.83 -5.48 -2.49
C GLU A 36 -0.46 -5.63 -3.29
N GLN A 37 -1.45 -6.37 -2.77
CA GLN A 37 -2.77 -6.46 -3.42
C GLN A 37 -3.47 -5.10 -3.48
N LYS A 38 -3.43 -4.34 -2.38
CA LYS A 38 -4.01 -3.00 -2.33
C LYS A 38 -3.30 -2.02 -3.28
N GLU A 39 -1.98 -2.13 -3.43
CA GLU A 39 -1.20 -1.35 -4.39
C GLU A 39 -1.65 -1.62 -5.83
N GLN A 40 -1.84 -2.90 -6.19
CA GLN A 40 -2.36 -3.27 -7.51
C GLN A 40 -3.79 -2.78 -7.76
N GLU A 41 -4.65 -2.80 -6.73
CA GLU A 41 -6.00 -2.25 -6.83
C GLU A 41 -5.97 -0.74 -7.04
N LEU A 42 -5.15 -0.02 -6.29
CA LEU A 42 -4.96 1.42 -6.43
C LEU A 42 -4.37 1.78 -7.81
N ALA A 43 -3.46 0.99 -8.34
CA ALA A 43 -2.90 1.19 -9.68
C ALA A 43 -4.00 1.14 -10.75
N LYS A 44 -4.91 0.16 -10.67
CA LYS A 44 -6.06 0.05 -11.59
C LYS A 44 -7.04 1.22 -11.47
N GLU A 45 -7.31 1.67 -10.25
CA GLU A 45 -8.18 2.84 -10.03
C GLU A 45 -7.51 4.14 -10.49
N ALA A 46 -6.18 4.27 -10.31
CA ALA A 46 -5.41 5.40 -10.82
C ALA A 46 -5.45 5.44 -12.35
N GLU A 47 -5.28 4.31 -13.04
CA GLU A 47 -5.40 4.22 -14.51
C GLU A 47 -6.78 4.69 -14.99
N LYS A 48 -7.86 4.21 -14.38
CA LYS A 48 -9.23 4.66 -14.70
C LYS A 48 -9.41 6.16 -14.44
N ALA A 49 -8.84 6.68 -13.36
CA ALA A 49 -8.93 8.09 -13.02
C ALA A 49 -8.17 8.98 -14.03
N VAL A 50 -7.02 8.52 -14.52
CA VAL A 50 -6.29 9.19 -15.62
C VAL A 50 -7.14 9.21 -16.89
N GLU A 51 -7.73 8.07 -17.27
CA GLU A 51 -8.60 8.01 -18.46
C GLU A 51 -9.81 8.95 -18.33
N ASN A 52 -10.44 9.00 -17.16
CA ASN A 52 -11.54 9.92 -16.88
C ASN A 52 -11.11 11.39 -16.95
N CYS A 53 -9.92 11.72 -16.42
CA CYS A 53 -9.32 13.05 -16.51
C CYS A 53 -9.07 13.44 -17.98
N ASP A 54 -8.45 12.58 -18.76
CA ASP A 54 -8.17 12.83 -20.18
C ASP A 54 -9.47 13.08 -20.97
N ASN A 55 -10.50 12.25 -20.72
CA ASN A 55 -11.82 12.42 -21.31
C ASN A 55 -12.49 13.75 -20.90
N ALA A 56 -12.36 14.17 -19.63
CA ALA A 56 -12.93 15.42 -19.15
C ALA A 56 -12.20 16.65 -19.72
N VAL A 57 -10.88 16.59 -19.81
CA VAL A 57 -10.05 17.63 -20.45
C VAL A 57 -10.38 17.74 -21.93
N GLN A 58 -10.59 16.62 -22.62
CA GLN A 58 -10.96 16.63 -24.02
C GLN A 58 -12.34 17.27 -24.24
N LYS A 59 -13.34 16.94 -23.41
CA LYS A 59 -14.65 17.60 -23.44
C LYS A 59 -14.54 19.10 -23.21
N PHE A 60 -13.76 19.54 -22.23
CA PHE A 60 -13.50 20.95 -21.99
C PHE A 60 -12.92 21.64 -23.23
N LYS A 61 -11.89 21.06 -23.86
CA LYS A 61 -11.27 21.59 -25.09
C LYS A 61 -12.26 21.69 -26.25
N ASP A 62 -13.15 20.72 -26.39
CA ASP A 62 -14.15 20.70 -27.47
C ASP A 62 -15.26 21.74 -27.26
N GLU A 63 -15.64 22.00 -26.01
CA GLU A 63 -16.59 23.05 -25.62
C GLU A 63 -15.97 24.46 -25.74
N GLU A 64 -14.71 24.61 -25.33
CA GLU A 64 -13.94 25.86 -25.50
C GLU A 64 -13.83 26.25 -26.98
N LYS A 65 -13.52 25.30 -27.87
CA LYS A 65 -13.49 25.54 -29.33
C LYS A 65 -14.83 25.95 -29.91
N GLN A 66 -15.93 25.48 -29.33
CA GLN A 66 -17.29 25.83 -29.74
C GLN A 66 -17.74 27.18 -29.14
N ASN A 67 -16.87 27.85 -28.36
CA ASN A 67 -17.09 29.15 -27.75
C ASN A 67 -18.39 29.18 -26.91
N LYS A 68 -18.71 28.05 -26.26
CA LYS A 68 -19.92 27.95 -25.46
C LYS A 68 -19.71 28.59 -24.08
N ASP A 69 -20.71 29.31 -23.59
CA ASP A 69 -20.68 30.04 -22.30
C ASP A 69 -20.43 29.13 -21.07
N ASN A 70 -20.61 27.82 -21.22
CA ASN A 70 -20.41 26.81 -20.18
C ASN A 70 -18.98 26.22 -20.13
N ALA A 71 -18.03 26.70 -20.94
CA ALA A 71 -16.64 26.23 -20.92
C ALA A 71 -16.00 26.30 -19.51
N GLN A 72 -16.37 27.32 -18.71
CA GLN A 72 -15.85 27.47 -17.34
C GLN A 72 -16.39 26.40 -16.37
N GLU A 73 -17.61 25.89 -16.58
CA GLU A 73 -18.16 24.78 -15.80
C GLU A 73 -17.45 23.46 -16.15
N PHE A 74 -17.20 23.22 -17.44
CA PHE A 74 -16.42 22.07 -17.89
C PHE A 74 -14.97 22.10 -17.39
N ALA A 75 -14.35 23.28 -17.32
CA ALA A 75 -13.02 23.43 -16.75
C ALA A 75 -12.97 23.01 -15.27
N LYS A 76 -13.96 23.43 -14.46
CA LYS A 76 -14.05 23.04 -13.05
C LYS A 76 -14.30 21.54 -12.90
N ALA A 77 -15.25 20.99 -13.66
CA ALA A 77 -15.53 19.56 -13.64
C ALA A 77 -14.30 18.73 -14.05
N ALA A 78 -13.55 19.17 -15.07
CA ALA A 78 -12.31 18.51 -15.48
C ALA A 78 -11.25 18.58 -14.37
N ALA A 79 -11.10 19.73 -13.69
CA ALA A 79 -10.17 19.87 -12.57
C ALA A 79 -10.52 18.92 -11.41
N GLU A 80 -11.80 18.83 -11.03
CA GLU A 80 -12.27 17.91 -9.98
C GLU A 80 -12.03 16.44 -10.34
N ILE A 81 -12.29 16.06 -11.60
CA ILE A 81 -12.03 14.69 -12.07
C ILE A 81 -10.52 14.40 -12.07
N CYS A 82 -9.70 15.33 -12.54
CA CYS A 82 -8.25 15.18 -12.56
C CYS A 82 -7.64 15.15 -11.15
N GLN A 83 -8.23 15.86 -10.18
CA GLN A 83 -7.83 15.77 -8.78
C GLN A 83 -7.95 14.33 -8.26
N SER A 84 -9.00 13.60 -8.64
CA SER A 84 -9.16 12.20 -8.21
C SER A 84 -7.98 11.30 -8.64
N SER A 85 -7.35 11.58 -9.79
CA SER A 85 -6.16 10.86 -10.25
C SER A 85 -4.95 11.15 -9.35
N VAL A 86 -4.79 12.40 -8.92
CA VAL A 86 -3.75 12.80 -7.95
C VAL A 86 -3.98 12.09 -6.62
N ASP A 87 -5.20 12.11 -6.10
CA ASP A 87 -5.55 11.47 -4.84
C ASP A 87 -5.27 9.95 -4.85
N TYR A 88 -5.49 9.27 -5.98
CA TYR A 88 -5.14 7.85 -6.12
C TYR A 88 -3.63 7.62 -6.13
N LYS A 89 -2.85 8.49 -6.78
CA LYS A 89 -1.38 8.40 -6.76
C LYS A 89 -0.81 8.65 -5.37
N GLU A 90 -1.37 9.60 -4.62
CA GLU A 90 -0.98 9.84 -3.23
C GLU A 90 -1.25 8.60 -2.36
N LYS A 91 -2.43 7.99 -2.47
CA LYS A 91 -2.73 6.73 -1.77
C LYS A 91 -1.81 5.59 -2.18
N GLN A 92 -1.44 5.50 -3.46
CA GLN A 92 -0.49 4.49 -3.94
C GLN A 92 0.89 4.71 -3.32
N LEU A 93 1.35 5.97 -3.23
CA LEU A 93 2.60 6.32 -2.57
C LEU A 93 2.59 5.93 -1.08
N GLU A 94 1.52 6.24 -0.35
CA GLU A 94 1.37 5.84 1.06
C GLU A 94 1.43 4.32 1.25
N VAL A 95 0.87 3.55 0.31
CA VAL A 95 0.93 2.08 0.37
C VAL A 95 2.35 1.59 0.05
N ALA A 96 3.02 2.18 -0.94
CA ALA A 96 4.41 1.86 -1.27
C ALA A 96 5.36 2.12 -0.10
N GLU A 97 5.18 3.23 0.62
CA GLU A 97 5.93 3.52 1.85
C GLU A 97 5.71 2.45 2.93
N LYS A 98 4.46 2.01 3.13
CA LYS A 98 4.16 0.94 4.09
C LYS A 98 4.78 -0.39 3.69
N ILE A 99 4.78 -0.72 2.39
CA ILE A 99 5.46 -1.90 1.86
C ILE A 99 6.94 -1.86 2.21
N LEU A 100 7.61 -0.72 1.98
CA LEU A 100 9.03 -0.56 2.31
C LEU A 100 9.29 -0.74 3.81
N LEU A 101 8.46 -0.16 4.67
CA LEU A 101 8.58 -0.33 6.12
C LEU A 101 8.44 -1.79 6.54
N VAL A 102 7.42 -2.49 6.03
CA VAL A 102 7.21 -3.92 6.33
C VAL A 102 8.37 -4.78 5.82
N GLN A 103 8.92 -4.48 4.64
CA GLN A 103 10.10 -5.20 4.13
C GLN A 103 11.32 -5.01 5.04
N VAL A 104 11.55 -3.80 5.55
CA VAL A 104 12.61 -3.54 6.52
C VAL A 104 12.36 -4.31 7.82
N GLU A 105 11.13 -4.37 8.31
CA GLU A 105 10.76 -5.15 9.50
C GLU A 105 10.97 -6.66 9.29
N ILE A 106 10.62 -7.20 8.11
CA ILE A 106 10.87 -8.60 7.77
C ILE A 106 12.37 -8.89 7.81
N ILE A 107 13.20 -8.08 7.15
CA ILE A 107 14.66 -8.26 7.14
C ILE A 107 15.24 -8.20 8.55
N ALA A 108 14.79 -7.22 9.35
CA ALA A 108 15.21 -7.09 10.74
C ALA A 108 14.81 -8.30 11.57
N GLU A 109 13.59 -8.82 11.40
CA GLU A 109 13.12 -10.00 12.10
C GLU A 109 13.92 -11.23 11.66
N GLU A 110 14.08 -11.50 10.36
CA GLU A 110 14.89 -12.59 9.82
C GLU A 110 16.34 -12.57 10.33
N SER A 111 16.90 -11.39 10.60
CA SER A 111 18.25 -11.25 11.16
C SER A 111 18.36 -11.69 12.63
N LYS A 112 17.27 -11.68 13.40
CA LYS A 112 17.23 -12.16 14.79
C LYS A 112 17.18 -13.68 14.89
N GLY A 113 16.74 -14.36 13.83
CA GLY A 113 16.68 -15.83 13.73
C GLY A 113 18.00 -16.47 13.30
N LYS A 114 19.03 -15.68 13.01
CA LYS A 114 20.41 -16.10 12.70
C LYS A 114 21.32 -15.95 13.92
#